data_AF-A0A958HW73-F1
#
_entry.id   AF-A0A958HW73-F1
#
_cell.length_a   1.000
_cell.length_b   1.000
_cell.length_c   1.000
_cell.angle_alpha   90.00
_cell.angle_beta   90.00
_cell.angle_gamma   90.00
#
_symmetry.space_group_name_H-M   'P 1'
#
loop_
_entity.id
_entity.type
_entity.pdbx_description
1 polymer ?
#
loop_
_entity_poly.entity_id
_entity_poly.type
_entity_poly.pdbx_seq_one_letter_code
_entity_poly.pdbx_strand_id
1 'polypeptide(L)'
;VATYSRMVPLEEIEQNEFNLNLPRYIDSQRAEDLQDIAGHLQGGIPERDIDALQRYWEVCPQLRRALFRENRPGYADLAVEKGQLKSAIYQHPEFAQFISDMQAHFAAWRQPAEAMLKALPPGCNPKEIIAQLSEGLLA
;
A
#
# COMPACT_ATOMS: atom_id res chain seq x y z
N VAL A 1 -6.78 9.75 -2.29
CA VAL A 1 -6.58 8.74 -3.36
C VAL A 1 -7.11 9.36 -4.63
N ALA A 2 -6.29 9.49 -5.68
CA ALA A 2 -6.80 9.92 -6.99
C ALA A 2 -7.99 9.02 -7.36
N THR A 3 -9.05 9.59 -7.94
CA THR A 3 -10.36 8.94 -8.21
C THR A 3 -11.30 8.71 -7.02
N TYR A 4 -10.93 9.07 -5.78
CA TYR A 4 -11.85 8.98 -4.63
C TYR A 4 -12.66 10.26 -4.41
N SER A 5 -12.04 11.43 -4.60
CA SER A 5 -12.68 12.74 -4.48
C SER A 5 -12.01 13.76 -5.40
N ARG A 6 -12.78 14.75 -5.85
CA ARG A 6 -12.29 15.90 -6.62
C ARG A 6 -13.02 17.16 -6.18
N MET A 7 -12.29 18.26 -6.05
CA MET A 7 -12.90 19.58 -5.93
C MET A 7 -13.40 20.04 -7.31
N VAL A 8 -14.69 20.31 -7.41
CA VAL A 8 -15.35 20.70 -8.66
C VAL A 8 -15.73 22.18 -8.57
N PRO A 9 -15.32 23.03 -9.52
CA PRO A 9 -15.69 24.44 -9.54
C PRO A 9 -17.18 24.61 -9.92
N LEU A 10 -17.80 25.73 -9.49
CA LEU A 10 -19.22 25.98 -9.71
C LEU A 10 -19.57 26.03 -11.20
N GLU A 11 -18.68 26.58 -12.02
CA GLU A 11 -18.84 26.69 -13.46
C GLU A 11 -19.00 25.32 -14.13
N GLU A 12 -18.33 24.29 -13.62
CA GLU A 12 -18.46 22.92 -14.14
C GLU A 12 -19.78 22.26 -13.67
N ILE A 13 -20.25 22.61 -12.47
CA ILE A 13 -21.55 22.17 -11.95
C ILE A 13 -22.69 22.79 -12.79
N GLU A 14 -22.55 24.07 -13.17
CA GLU A 14 -23.49 24.77 -14.06
C GLU A 14 -23.55 24.12 -15.44
N GLN A 15 -22.39 23.77 -16.02
CA GLN A 15 -22.31 23.04 -17.30
C GLN A 15 -22.98 21.65 -17.24
N ASN A 16 -23.03 21.04 -16.06
CA ASN A 16 -23.72 19.78 -15.80
C ASN A 16 -25.16 19.99 -15.32
N GLU A 17 -25.77 21.15 -15.56
CA GLU A 17 -27.17 21.46 -15.21
C GLU A 17 -27.45 21.31 -13.71
N PHE A 18 -26.46 21.61 -12.86
CA PHE A 18 -26.49 21.39 -11.42
C PHE A 18 -26.74 19.93 -11.00
N ASN A 19 -26.49 18.98 -11.90
CA ASN A 19 -26.62 17.56 -11.63
C ASN A 19 -25.41 17.06 -10.82
N LEU A 20 -25.62 16.72 -9.55
CA LEU A 20 -24.55 16.34 -8.61
C LEU A 20 -24.21 14.84 -8.62
N ASN A 21 -24.64 14.08 -9.64
CA ASN A 21 -24.30 12.66 -9.73
C ASN A 21 -22.77 12.47 -9.84
N LEU A 22 -22.18 11.79 -8.86
CA LEU A 22 -20.73 11.57 -8.73
C LEU A 22 -20.02 11.09 -10.01
N PRO A 23 -20.58 10.16 -10.82
CA PRO A 23 -19.92 9.69 -12.05
C PRO A 23 -19.65 10.78 -13.09
N ARG A 24 -20.28 11.95 -12.99
CA ARG A 24 -20.04 13.10 -13.89
C ARG A 24 -18.73 13.82 -13.58
N TYR A 25 -18.24 13.68 -12.35
CA TYR A 25 -17.12 14.48 -11.84
C TYR A 25 -15.92 13.66 -11.41
N ILE A 26 -16.14 12.37 -11.18
CA ILE A 26 -15.13 11.43 -10.72
C ILE A 26 -15.23 10.20 -11.62
N ASP A 27 -14.15 9.94 -12.35
CA ASP A 27 -13.97 8.65 -13.00
C ASP A 27 -13.65 7.59 -11.95
N SER A 28 -14.65 6.81 -11.58
CA SER A 28 -14.51 5.71 -10.61
C SER A 28 -14.11 4.39 -11.27
N GLN A 29 -13.76 4.39 -12.56
CA GLN A 29 -13.29 3.18 -13.22
C GLN A 29 -11.95 2.76 -12.62
N ARG A 30 -11.80 1.46 -12.39
CA ARG A 30 -10.49 0.91 -12.07
C ARG A 30 -9.68 0.98 -13.36
N ALA A 31 -8.46 1.52 -13.28
CA ALA A 31 -7.51 1.38 -14.37
C ALA A 31 -7.41 -0.11 -14.72
N GLU A 32 -7.60 -0.44 -15.98
CA GLU A 32 -7.50 -1.82 -16.44
C GLU A 32 -6.09 -2.35 -16.22
N ASP A 33 -5.98 -3.65 -15.93
CA ASP A 33 -4.69 -4.32 -15.87
C ASP A 33 -4.01 -4.22 -17.24
N LEU A 34 -2.83 -3.60 -17.27
CA LEU A 34 -2.12 -3.34 -18.50
C LEU A 34 -1.53 -4.66 -19.03
N GLN A 35 -2.17 -5.22 -20.06
CA GLN A 35 -1.77 -6.49 -20.67
C GLN A 35 -0.46 -6.35 -21.45
N ASP A 36 0.43 -7.34 -21.32
CA ASP A 36 1.67 -7.39 -22.08
C ASP A 36 1.66 -8.53 -23.11
N ILE A 37 1.41 -8.20 -24.38
CA ILE A 37 1.30 -9.19 -25.46
C ILE A 37 2.61 -9.99 -25.59
N ALA A 38 3.77 -9.34 -25.49
CA ALA A 38 5.06 -10.02 -25.61
C ALA A 38 5.35 -10.89 -24.37
N GLY A 39 4.97 -10.46 -23.17
CA GLY A 39 4.99 -11.28 -21.96
C GLY A 39 4.13 -12.54 -22.10
N HIS A 40 2.92 -12.42 -22.67
CA HIS A 40 2.03 -13.57 -22.93
C HIS A 40 2.62 -14.56 -23.93
N LEU A 41 3.22 -14.07 -25.01
CA LEU A 41 3.74 -14.91 -26.09
C LEU A 41 5.11 -15.53 -25.77
N GLN A 42 5.96 -14.83 -25.03
CA GLN A 42 7.37 -15.18 -24.84
C GLN A 42 7.75 -15.43 -23.37
N GLY A 43 6.80 -15.33 -22.44
CA GLY A 43 7.05 -15.39 -21.01
C GLY A 43 7.79 -14.16 -20.47
N GLY A 44 8.20 -14.21 -19.21
CA GLY A 44 8.85 -13.10 -18.52
C GLY A 44 7.86 -12.08 -17.93
N ILE A 45 8.31 -11.37 -16.91
CA ILE A 45 7.58 -10.34 -16.17
C ILE A 45 8.06 -8.99 -16.66
N PRO A 46 7.18 -8.10 -17.17
CA PRO A 46 7.58 -6.75 -17.56
C PRO A 46 8.24 -6.00 -16.38
N GLU A 47 9.39 -5.37 -16.63
CA GLU A 47 10.12 -4.62 -15.60
C GLU A 47 9.26 -3.48 -15.00
N ARG A 48 8.40 -2.87 -15.81
CA ARG A 48 7.46 -1.83 -15.34
C ARG A 48 6.54 -2.31 -14.22
N ASP A 49 6.14 -3.59 -14.23
CA ASP A 49 5.22 -4.15 -13.24
C ASP A 49 5.97 -4.42 -11.93
N ILE A 50 7.26 -4.76 -12.04
CA ILE A 50 8.18 -4.84 -10.89
C ILE A 50 8.42 -3.43 -10.35
N ASP A 51 8.71 -2.45 -11.20
CA ASP A 51 8.95 -1.05 -10.81
C ASP A 51 7.71 -0.37 -10.20
N ALA A 52 6.50 -0.79 -10.57
CA ALA A 52 5.27 -0.29 -9.94
C ALA A 52 5.23 -0.55 -8.42
N LEU A 53 6.03 -1.51 -7.94
CA LEU A 53 6.20 -1.82 -6.51
C LEU A 53 7.34 -1.03 -5.84
N GLN A 54 7.82 0.06 -6.45
CA GLN A 54 8.98 0.84 -6.00
C GLN A 54 9.01 1.17 -4.49
N ARG A 55 7.85 1.53 -3.91
CA ARG A 55 7.75 1.83 -2.47
C ARG A 55 8.19 0.66 -1.58
N TYR A 56 7.97 -0.57 -2.01
CA TYR A 56 8.43 -1.76 -1.29
C TYR A 56 9.94 -1.97 -1.47
N TRP A 57 10.46 -1.64 -2.66
CA TRP A 57 11.89 -1.77 -2.98
C TRP A 57 12.75 -0.70 -2.31
N GLU A 58 12.18 0.47 -1.99
CA GLU A 58 12.84 1.48 -1.15
C GLU A 58 13.10 0.95 0.26
N VAL A 59 12.23 0.08 0.78
CA VAL A 59 12.37 -0.55 2.10
C VAL A 59 13.20 -1.83 2.05
N CYS A 60 13.00 -2.66 1.01
CA CYS A 60 13.66 -3.96 0.84
C CYS A 60 14.36 -4.06 -0.54
N PRO A 61 15.43 -3.30 -0.81
CA PRO A 61 16.08 -3.26 -2.11
C PRO A 61 16.79 -4.56 -2.48
N GLN A 62 17.36 -5.28 -1.50
CA GLN A 62 18.02 -6.57 -1.78
C GLN A 62 16.98 -7.68 -1.98
N LEU A 63 15.80 -7.59 -1.36
CA LEU A 63 14.71 -8.53 -1.65
C LEU A 63 14.32 -8.49 -3.12
N ARG A 64 14.20 -7.30 -3.72
CA ARG A 64 13.95 -7.16 -5.17
C ARG A 64 14.99 -7.94 -5.98
N ARG A 65 16.28 -7.77 -5.66
CA ARG A 65 17.39 -8.47 -6.34
C ARG A 65 17.37 -9.98 -6.11
N ALA A 66 16.92 -10.44 -4.94
CA ALA A 66 16.79 -11.85 -4.63
C ALA A 66 15.61 -12.53 -5.36
N LEU A 67 14.55 -11.78 -5.66
CA LEU A 67 13.34 -12.31 -6.29
C LEU A 67 13.39 -12.32 -7.81
N PHE A 68 14.15 -11.42 -8.43
CA PHE A 68 14.13 -11.23 -9.88
C PHE A 68 15.53 -11.34 -10.48
N ARG A 69 15.60 -11.94 -11.67
CA ARG A 69 16.82 -12.00 -12.49
C ARG A 69 16.51 -11.51 -13.90
N GLU A 70 17.54 -11.02 -14.58
CA GLU A 70 17.42 -10.56 -15.97
C GLU A 70 16.90 -11.68 -16.89
N ASN A 71 16.02 -11.32 -17.82
CA ASN A 71 15.57 -12.17 -18.91
C ASN A 71 15.98 -11.54 -20.25
N ARG A 72 15.09 -10.80 -20.90
CA ARG A 72 15.32 -10.05 -22.14
C ARG A 72 15.11 -8.56 -21.85
N PRO A 73 15.58 -7.64 -22.70
CA PRO A 73 15.41 -6.21 -22.45
C PRO A 73 13.95 -5.84 -22.11
N GLY A 74 13.74 -5.24 -20.93
CA GLY A 74 12.41 -4.86 -20.41
C GLY A 74 11.65 -5.97 -19.67
N TYR A 75 12.25 -7.14 -19.45
CA TYR A 75 11.61 -8.27 -18.77
C TYR A 75 12.57 -8.97 -17.79
N ALA A 76 12.00 -9.50 -16.72
CA ALA A 76 12.69 -10.31 -15.73
C ALA A 76 11.99 -11.66 -15.53
N ASP A 77 12.73 -12.63 -14.99
CA ASP A 77 12.17 -13.88 -14.47
C ASP A 77 12.21 -13.89 -12.95
N LEU A 78 11.35 -14.72 -12.35
CA LEU A 78 11.53 -15.09 -10.95
C LEU A 78 12.84 -15.86 -10.78
N ALA A 79 13.67 -15.41 -9.85
CA ALA A 79 14.88 -16.11 -9.42
C ALA A 79 14.58 -17.25 -8.43
N VAL A 80 13.35 -17.31 -7.93
CA VAL A 80 12.85 -18.34 -7.00
C VAL A 80 11.70 -19.12 -7.61
N GLU A 81 11.53 -20.37 -7.20
CA GLU A 81 10.38 -21.16 -7.62
C GLU A 81 9.07 -20.54 -7.12
N LYS A 82 8.01 -20.62 -7.92
CA LYS A 82 6.69 -20.05 -7.57
C LYS A 82 6.17 -20.54 -6.21
N GLY A 83 6.38 -21.81 -5.89
CA GLY A 83 5.99 -22.40 -4.61
C GLY A 83 6.79 -21.88 -3.40
N GLN A 84 7.99 -21.35 -3.65
CA GLN A 84 8.89 -20.80 -2.63
C GLN A 84 8.88 -19.27 -2.58
N LEU A 85 8.10 -18.60 -3.43
CA LEU A 85 8.09 -17.13 -3.48
C LEU A 85 7.71 -16.52 -2.13
N LYS A 86 6.66 -17.06 -1.50
CA LYS A 86 6.21 -16.57 -0.19
C LYS A 86 7.29 -16.79 0.87
N SER A 87 7.85 -18.00 0.97
CA SER A 87 8.92 -18.29 1.95
C SER A 87 10.13 -17.40 1.72
N ALA A 88 10.56 -17.22 0.47
CA ALA A 88 11.66 -16.33 0.10
C ALA A 88 11.44 -14.88 0.58
N ILE A 89 10.22 -14.34 0.43
CA ILE A 89 9.88 -13.00 0.93
C ILE A 89 9.94 -12.96 2.46
N TYR A 90 9.22 -13.85 3.15
CA TYR A 90 9.10 -13.80 4.62
C TYR A 90 10.42 -14.08 5.35
N GLN A 91 11.31 -14.85 4.73
CA GLN A 91 12.61 -15.22 5.31
C GLN A 91 13.73 -14.27 4.90
N HIS A 92 13.49 -13.36 3.96
CA HIS A 92 14.52 -12.41 3.54
C HIS A 92 14.86 -11.46 4.70
N PRO A 93 16.17 -11.24 5.00
CA PRO A 93 16.58 -10.45 6.16
C PRO A 93 15.98 -9.05 6.23
N GLU A 94 15.90 -8.33 5.11
CA GLU A 94 15.30 -6.99 5.09
C GLU A 94 13.80 -7.00 5.44
N PHE A 95 13.06 -7.99 4.94
CA PHE A 95 11.62 -8.09 5.21
C PHE A 95 11.37 -8.55 6.65
N ALA A 96 12.14 -9.54 7.12
CA ALA A 96 12.07 -10.00 8.51
C ALA A 96 12.39 -8.87 9.50
N GLN A 97 13.44 -8.08 9.21
CA GLN A 97 13.82 -6.92 10.01
C GLN A 97 12.71 -5.86 10.01
N PHE A 98 12.19 -5.50 8.84
CA PHE A 98 11.09 -4.52 8.72
C PHE A 98 9.86 -4.93 9.55
N ILE A 99 9.46 -6.20 9.49
CA ILE A 99 8.34 -6.71 10.30
C ILE A 99 8.67 -6.67 11.78
N SER A 100 9.90 -7.02 12.18
CA SER A 100 10.36 -6.95 13.57
C SER A 100 10.30 -5.51 14.10
N ASP A 101 10.78 -4.54 13.32
CA ASP A 101 10.79 -3.13 13.70
C ASP A 101 9.35 -2.60 13.84
N MET A 102 8.48 -2.91 12.86
CA MET A 102 7.06 -2.56 12.92
C MET A 102 6.38 -3.14 14.17
N GLN A 103 6.68 -4.39 14.53
CA GLN A 103 6.17 -5.01 15.75
C GLN A 103 6.69 -4.32 17.01
N ALA A 104 7.96 -3.92 17.04
CA ALA A 104 8.55 -3.20 18.15
C ALA A 104 7.91 -1.82 18.34
N HIS A 105 7.74 -1.04 17.26
CA HIS A 105 7.04 0.24 17.29
C HIS A 105 5.59 0.08 17.78
N PHE A 106 4.86 -0.88 17.24
CA PHE A 106 3.50 -1.16 17.68
C PHE A 106 3.45 -1.59 19.15
N ALA A 107 4.37 -2.44 19.61
CA ALA A 107 4.43 -2.86 21.01
C ALA A 107 4.71 -1.67 21.94
N ALA A 108 5.62 -0.77 21.56
CA ALA A 108 5.95 0.42 22.32
C ALA A 108 4.75 1.36 22.48
N TRP A 109 3.94 1.53 21.43
CA TRP A 109 2.67 2.26 21.50
C TRP A 109 1.60 1.51 22.32
N ARG A 110 1.47 0.20 22.11
CA ARG A 110 0.40 -0.63 22.68
C ARG A 110 0.47 -0.68 24.21
N GLN A 111 1.66 -0.77 24.80
CA GLN A 111 1.83 -0.90 26.25
C GLN A 111 1.17 0.26 27.04
N PRO A 112 1.49 1.54 26.80
CA PRO A 112 0.82 2.65 27.46
C PRO A 112 -0.65 2.80 27.04
N ALA A 113 -0.98 2.53 25.77
CA ALA A 113 -2.35 2.59 25.28
C ALA A 113 -3.27 1.60 26.02
N GLU A 114 -2.81 0.36 26.21
CA GLU A 114 -3.52 -0.68 26.95
C GLU A 114 -3.73 -0.30 28.42
N ALA A 115 -2.69 0.24 29.06
CA ALA A 115 -2.79 0.72 30.45
C ALA A 115 -3.82 1.85 30.59
N MET A 116 -3.82 2.82 29.68
CA MET A 116 -4.77 3.93 29.68
C MET A 116 -6.20 3.45 29.46
N LEU A 117 -6.43 2.58 28.46
CA LEU A 117 -7.76 2.05 28.13
C LEU A 117 -8.36 1.22 29.28
N LYS A 118 -7.54 0.50 30.05
CA LYS A 118 -8.00 -0.25 31.23
C LYS A 118 -8.34 0.65 32.43
N ALA A 119 -7.80 1.86 32.48
CA ALA A 119 -7.96 2.79 33.59
C ALA A 119 -9.03 3.87 33.35
N LEU A 120 -9.88 3.72 32.32
CA LEU A 120 -10.86 4.74 31.95
C LEU A 120 -11.92 4.95 33.03
N PRO A 121 -12.14 6.20 33.50
CA PRO A 121 -13.17 6.50 34.46
C PRO A 121 -14.57 6.56 33.81
N PRO A 122 -15.65 6.32 34.58
CA PRO A 122 -17.00 6.65 34.15
C PRO A 122 -17.13 8.12 33.77
N GLY A 123 -17.79 8.43 32.65
CA GLY A 123 -17.96 9.80 32.16
C GLY A 123 -16.74 10.38 31.42
N CYS A 124 -15.73 9.55 31.08
CA CYS A 124 -14.65 9.98 30.19
C CYS A 124 -15.18 10.46 28.83
N ASN A 125 -14.43 11.34 28.15
CA ASN A 125 -14.74 11.80 26.80
C ASN A 125 -14.09 10.86 25.77
N PRO A 126 -14.83 9.92 25.14
CA PRO A 126 -14.21 8.90 24.31
C PRO A 126 -13.57 9.48 23.04
N LYS A 127 -14.05 10.61 22.54
CA LYS A 127 -13.51 11.24 21.33
C LYS A 127 -12.09 11.77 21.54
N GLU A 128 -11.84 12.40 22.69
CA GLU A 128 -10.51 12.89 23.06
C GLU A 128 -9.52 11.73 23.22
N ILE A 129 -9.96 10.64 23.85
CA ILE A 129 -9.15 9.42 24.03
C ILE A 129 -8.79 8.78 22.69
N ILE A 130 -9.76 8.65 21.77
CA ILE A 130 -9.51 8.12 20.43
C ILE A 130 -8.50 8.98 19.68
N ALA A 131 -8.64 10.31 19.73
CA ALA A 131 -7.70 11.23 19.09
C ALA A 131 -6.28 11.09 19.66
N GLN A 132 -6.15 11.04 20.99
CA GLN A 132 -4.85 10.85 21.64
C GLN A 132 -4.20 9.51 21.24
N LEU A 133 -4.98 8.43 21.18
CA LEU A 133 -4.49 7.11 20.77
C LEU A 133 -4.06 7.08 19.31
N SER A 134 -4.82 7.73 18.41
CA SER A 134 -4.49 7.77 16.99
C SER A 134 -3.23 8.59 16.72
N GLU A 135 -3.06 9.75 17.37
CA GLU A 135 -1.86 10.56 17.22
C GLU A 135 -0.63 9.83 17.77
N GLY A 136 -0.77 9.17 18.93
CA GLY A 136 0.33 8.41 19.52
C GLY A 136 0.78 7.20 18.68
N LEU A 137 -0.08 6.66 17.81
CA LEU A 137 0.27 5.54 16.92
C LEU A 137 1.12 5.98 15.72
N LEU A 138 1.02 7.26 15.35
CA LEU A 138 1.71 7.83 14.18
C LEU A 138 3.06 8.47 14.53
N ALA A 139 3.35 8.65 15.82
CA ALA A 139 4.59 9.23 16.35
C ALA A 139 5.72 8.19 16.47
#